data_AF-A0A9D3YB76-F1
#
_entry.id   AF-A0A9D3YB76-F1
#
_cell.length_a   1.000
_cell.length_b   1.000
_cell.length_c   1.000
_cell.angle_alpha   90.00
_cell.angle_beta   90.00
_cell.angle_gamma   90.00
#
_symmetry.space_group_name_H-M   'P 1'
#
loop_
_entity.id
_entity.type
_entity.pdbx_description
1 polymer ?
#
loop_
_entity_poly.entity_id
_entity_poly.type
_entity_poly.pdbx_seq_one_letter_code
_entity_poly.pdbx_strand_id
1 'polypeptide(L)' 'MVEGMCFRPTVIFNEGNAYDNNTGNFIAPVDGIYFFGFSITMGSATLTDKVLAAAGQQNADYLSCESTSTSVRLNRNDHV' A
#
# COMPACT_ATOMS: atom_id res chain seq x y z
N MET A 1 3.01 16.31 4.38
CA MET A 1 1.73 15.71 4.78
C MET A 1 0.64 16.49 4.09
N VAL A 2 -0.08 15.90 3.15
CA VAL A 2 -1.18 16.57 2.45
C VAL A 2 -2.47 16.21 3.20
N GLU A 3 -3.09 17.21 3.81
CA GLU A 3 -4.41 17.17 4.43
C GLU A 3 -5.46 16.77 3.38
N GLY A 4 -6.27 15.73 3.65
CA GLY A 4 -7.47 15.43 2.85
C GLY A 4 -7.64 13.99 2.35
N MET A 5 -6.62 13.13 2.43
CA MET A 5 -6.84 11.69 2.22
C MET A 5 -7.24 11.06 3.55
N CYS A 6 -8.54 10.76 3.70
CA CYS A 6 -9.02 9.89 4.76
C CYS A 6 -8.58 8.46 4.44
N PHE A 7 -7.33 8.13 4.74
CA PHE A 7 -6.90 6.73 4.84
C PHE A 7 -7.57 6.19 6.10
N ARG A 8 -8.79 5.67 5.96
CA ARG A 8 -9.46 4.93 7.03
C ARG A 8 -9.03 3.48 6.90
N PRO A 9 -8.01 3.02 7.64
CA PRO A 9 -7.58 1.63 7.54
C PRO A 9 -8.72 0.78 8.10
N THR A 10 -9.37 0.04 7.19
CA THR A 10 -10.46 -0.88 7.52
C THR A 10 -9.86 -2.26 7.57
N VAL A 11 -9.76 -2.83 8.77
CA VAL A 11 -9.32 -4.22 8.94
C VAL A 11 -10.47 -5.13 8.53
N ILE A 12 -10.24 -5.88 7.45
CA ILE A 12 -11.20 -6.89 6.98
C ILE A 12 -11.05 -8.18 7.79
N PHE A 13 -9.81 -8.54 8.14
CA PHE A 13 -9.49 -9.79 8.84
C PHE A 13 -8.23 -9.61 9.69
N ASN A 14 -8.26 -10.08 10.95
CA ASN A 14 -7.13 -10.03 11.89
C ASN A 14 -7.26 -11.16 12.93
N GLU A 15 -7.21 -12.39 12.44
CA GLU A 15 -7.22 -13.56 13.32
C GLU A 15 -5.96 -13.59 14.19
N GLY A 16 -6.16 -13.84 15.50
CA GLY A 16 -5.07 -13.81 16.48
C GLY A 16 -4.66 -12.40 16.95
N ASN A 17 -5.29 -11.33 16.45
CA ASN A 17 -5.03 -9.93 16.82
C ASN A 17 -3.54 -9.54 16.73
N ALA A 18 -2.83 -10.09 15.75
CA ALA A 18 -1.40 -9.86 15.54
C ALA A 18 -1.10 -8.56 14.77
N TYR A 19 -2.10 -8.00 14.08
CA TYR A 19 -2.00 -6.71 13.37
C TYR A 19 -2.62 -5.58 14.20
N ASP A 20 -1.88 -4.48 14.40
CA ASP A 20 -2.39 -3.27 15.03
C ASP A 20 -2.84 -2.25 13.99
N ASN A 21 -4.14 -1.98 13.93
CA ASN A 21 -4.73 -1.05 12.96
C ASN A 21 -4.36 0.42 13.18
N ASN A 22 -3.94 0.79 14.40
CA ASN A 22 -3.58 2.17 14.70
C ASN A 22 -2.17 2.49 14.20
N THR A 23 -1.27 1.51 14.24
CA THR A 23 0.14 1.66 13.87
C THR A 23 0.47 1.05 12.51
N GLY A 24 -0.37 0.14 12.01
CA GLY A 24 -0.13 -0.63 10.79
C GLY A 24 0.89 -1.76 10.95
N ASN A 25 1.28 -2.08 12.18
CA ASN A 25 2.36 -3.01 12.49
C ASN A 25 1.83 -4.44 12.66
N PHE A 26 2.52 -5.42 12.09
CA PHE A 26 2.27 -6.83 12.35
C PHE A 26 3.33 -7.41 13.28
N ILE A 27 2.91 -8.10 14.34
CA ILE A 27 3.81 -8.76 15.29
C ILE A 27 3.60 -10.28 15.21
N ALA A 28 4.63 -11.02 14.83
CA ALA A 28 4.54 -12.47 14.69
C ALA A 28 4.24 -13.16 16.04
N PRO A 29 3.10 -13.83 16.22
CA PRO A 29 2.77 -14.50 17.49
C PRO A 29 3.56 -15.80 17.71
N VAL A 30 4.03 -16.42 16.62
CA VAL A 30 4.76 -17.70 16.60
C VAL A 30 5.86 -17.68 15.55
N ASP A 31 6.90 -18.48 15.76
CA ASP A 31 7.98 -18.68 14.78
C ASP A 31 7.42 -19.37 13.53
N GLY A 32 7.72 -18.87 12.34
CA GLY A 32 7.17 -19.43 11.12
C GLY A 32 7.56 -18.71 9.85
N ILE A 33 7.01 -19.17 8.73
CA ILE A 33 7.11 -18.48 7.44
C ILE A 33 5.79 -17.75 7.24
N TYR A 34 5.88 -16.44 7.00
CA TYR A 34 4.75 -15.57 6.76
C TYR A 34 4.79 -15.09 5.31
N PHE A 35 3.62 -14.94 4.71
CA PHE A 35 3.45 -14.40 3.36
C PHE A 35 2.81 -13.02 3.47
N PHE A 36 3.47 -12.02 2.89
CA PHE A 36 2.96 -10.65 2.82
C PHE A 36 2.72 -10.27 1.37
N GLY A 37 1.60 -9.62 1.13
CA GLY A 37 1.25 -9.05 -0.16
C GLY A 37 0.61 -7.71 0.04
N PHE A 38 1.03 -6.71 -0.74
CA PHE A 38 0.38 -5.41 -0.75
C PHE A 38 0.13 -4.97 -2.20
N SER A 39 -0.98 -4.27 -2.38
CA SER A 39 -1.37 -3.62 -3.62
C SER A 39 -1.70 -2.17 -3.30
N ILE A 40 -1.02 -1.24 -3.95
CA ILE A 40 -1.24 0.18 -3.78
C ILE A 40 -1.74 0.71 -5.11
N THR A 41 -2.87 1.42 -5.07
CA THR A 41 -3.36 2.21 -6.21
C THR A 41 -3.11 3.67 -5.92
N MET A 42 -2.37 4.34 -6.79
CA MET A 42 -2.12 5.77 -6.71
C MET A 42 -2.98 6.48 -7.77
N GLY A 43 -3.74 7.47 -7.34
CA GLY A 43 -4.36 8.44 -8.23
C GLY A 43 -3.32 9.45 -8.71
N SER A 44 -3.19 9.64 -10.02
CA SER A 44 -2.35 10.69 -10.58
C SER A 44 -2.82 12.06 -10.11
N ALA A 45 -1.93 12.80 -9.44
CA ALA A 45 -1.94 14.25 -9.56
C ALA A 45 -1.28 14.56 -10.91
N THR A 46 -2.02 15.23 -11.79
CA THR A 46 -1.64 15.72 -13.12
C THR A 46 -0.15 15.56 -13.43
N LEU A 47 0.19 14.58 -14.27
CA LEU A 47 1.53 14.52 -14.85
C LEU A 47 1.70 15.75 -15.76
N THR A 48 2.46 16.75 -15.33
CA THR A 48 3.13 17.66 -16.30
C THR A 48 4.20 16.83 -17.00
N ASP A 49 3.78 15.96 -17.91
CA ASP A 49 4.69 15.14 -18.69
C ASP A 49 5.43 16.00 -19.72
N LYS A 50 6.71 15.68 -19.88
CA LYS A 50 7.54 16.17 -20.97
C LYS A 50 6.93 15.79 -22.33
N VAL A 51 6.28 16.79 -22.93
CA VAL A 51 6.22 17.15 -24.36
C VAL A 51 5.37 16.30 -25.32
N LEU A 52 4.30 16.91 -25.82
CA LEU A 52 3.95 16.98 -27.26
C LEU A 52 2.99 18.15 -27.53
N ALA A 53 3.54 19.37 -27.65
CA ALA A 53 2.82 20.51 -28.19
C ALA A 53 2.91 20.50 -29.73
N ALA A 54 2.16 19.61 -30.37
CA ALA A 54 1.65 19.83 -31.72
C ALA A 54 0.12 19.80 -31.62
N ALA A 55 -0.45 20.97 -31.32
CA ALA A 55 -1.86 21.33 -31.41
C ALA A 55 -2.89 20.28 -30.92
N GLY A 56 -3.04 20.13 -29.59
CA GLY A 56 -4.21 19.45 -29.00
C GLY A 56 -3.96 18.87 -27.61
N GLN A 57 -4.34 19.62 -26.56
CA GLN A 57 -4.23 19.26 -25.14
C GLN A 57 -4.96 17.92 -24.81
N GLN A 58 -4.28 16.93 -24.21
CA GLN A 58 -4.86 15.65 -23.74
C GLN A 58 -4.93 15.65 -22.20
N ASN A 59 -6.13 15.57 -21.62
CA ASN A 59 -6.35 15.39 -20.18
C ASN A 59 -6.75 13.93 -19.94
N ALA A 60 -5.85 13.09 -19.42
CA ALA A 60 -6.18 11.73 -19.01
C ALA A 60 -5.66 11.46 -17.58
N ASP A 61 -6.58 11.32 -16.62
CA ASP A 61 -6.27 10.90 -15.26
C ASP A 61 -5.80 9.44 -15.29
N TYR A 62 -4.51 9.20 -15.04
CA TYR A 62 -3.96 7.84 -15.03
C TYR A 62 -3.97 7.27 -13.60
N LEU A 63 -4.59 6.11 -13.40
CA LEU A 63 -4.51 5.34 -12.15
C LEU A 63 -3.43 4.27 -12.32
N SER A 64 -2.37 4.31 -11.50
CA SER A 64 -1.38 3.23 -11.46
C SER A 64 -1.66 2.32 -10.27
N CYS A 65 -1.52 1.01 -10.48
CA CYS A 65 -1.58 0.00 -9.42
C CYS A 65 -0.28 -0.78 -9.41
N GLU A 66 0.40 -0.79 -8.27
CA GLU A 66 1.60 -1.57 -8.05
C GLU A 66 1.31 -2.62 -6.99
N SER A 67 1.70 -3.85 -7.24
CA SER A 67 1.48 -4.97 -6.32
C SER A 67 2.76 -5.78 -6.17
N THR A 68 3.08 -6.17 -4.95
CA THR A 68 4.24 -7.01 -4.64
C THR A 68 3.91 -7.95 -3.51
N SER A 69 4.42 -9.18 -3.59
CA SER A 69 4.26 -10.19 -2.55
C SER A 69 5.57 -10.93 -2.30
N THR A 70 5.82 -11.29 -1.04
CA THR A 70 7.01 -12.05 -0.64
C THR A 70 6.71 -12.95 0.56
N SER A 71 7.55 -13.96 0.76
CA SER A 71 7.56 -14.75 1.99
C SER A 71 8.82 -14.47 2.80
N VAL A 72 8.69 -14.43 4.11
CA VAL A 72 9.79 -14.19 5.04
C VAL A 72 9.63 -15.09 6.26
N ARG A 73 10.75 -15.61 6.76
CA ARG A 73 10.78 -16.34 8.03
C ARG A 73 10.85 -15.31 9.16
N LEU A 74 9.87 -15.34 10.05
CA LEU A 74 9.82 -14.51 11.25
C LEU A 74 9.91 -15.39 12.50
N ASN A 75 10.56 -14.87 13.51
CA ASN A 75 10.53 -15.40 14.87
C ASN A 75 9.43 -14.70 15.66
N ARG A 76 9.01 -15.29 16.78
CA ARG A 76 8.03 -14.72 17.69
C ARG A 76 8.49 -13.34 18.14
N ASN A 77 7.54 -12.39 18.09
CA ASN A 77 7.71 -10.97 18.37
C ASN A 77 8.54 -10.20 17.34
N ASP A 78 8.88 -10.79 16.18
CA ASP A 78 9.41 -10.01 15.07
C ASP A 78 8.31 -9.11 14.51
N HIS A 79 8.69 -7.88 14.15
CA HIS A 79 7.80 -6.84 13.63
C HIS A 79 7.96 -6.69 12.12
N VAL A 80 6.84 -6.46 11.41
CA VAL A 80 6.80 -6.20 9.96
C VAL A 80 5.92 -4.99 9.67
#